data_AF-B9TNB6-F1
#
_entry.id   AF-B9TNB6-F1
#
_cell.length_a   1.000
_cell.length_b   1.000
_cell.length_c   1.000
_cell.angle_alpha   90.00
_cell.angle_beta   90.00
_cell.angle_gamma   90.00
#
_symmetry.space_group_name_H-M   'P 1'
#
loop_
_entity.id
_entity.type
_entity.pdbx_description
1 polymer ?
#
loop_
_entity_poly.entity_id
_entity_poly.type
_entity_poly.pdbx_seq_one_letter_code
_entity_poly.pdbx_strand_id
1 'polypeptide(L)'
;MLGNISDSEALEEEYVHVLLQSNAAGIITTHDFTKRYPTLAIPVVVVDRVDQETQYGVFSDNRAGGLLAAQTVWQAGAKEVLLIRGPLDNAENINERFEASFSYLQKQDVTMYVCDSQNFDFESIQLEASYNLKCYPTIDSIIAPSDIHAIAYIHELHSQ
;
A
#
# COMPACT_ATOMS: atom_id res chain seq x y z
N MET A 1 -21.01 -12.73 9.06
CA MET A 1 -20.30 -12.14 10.21
C MET A 1 -19.19 -11.27 9.67
N LEU A 2 -18.87 -10.16 10.35
CA LEU A 2 -17.70 -9.33 10.05
C LEU A 2 -16.86 -9.23 11.32
N GLY A 3 -15.54 -9.27 11.17
CA GLY A 3 -14.59 -9.30 12.27
C GLY A 3 -13.32 -8.54 11.91
N ASN A 4 -12.69 -7.93 12.91
CA ASN A 4 -11.38 -7.32 12.78
C ASN A 4 -10.42 -8.05 13.72
N ILE A 5 -9.31 -8.56 13.15
CA ILE A 5 -8.28 -9.27 13.89
C ILE A 5 -7.25 -8.35 14.53
N SER A 6 -7.08 -7.11 14.04
CA SER A 6 -6.06 -6.15 14.52
C SER A 6 -4.67 -6.80 14.72
N ASP A 7 -4.27 -7.70 13.80
CA ASP A 7 -3.05 -8.53 13.85
C ASP A 7 -2.91 -9.44 15.09
N SER A 8 -4.01 -9.80 15.75
CA SER A 8 -4.05 -10.73 16.88
C SER A 8 -4.37 -12.16 16.42
N GLU A 9 -3.41 -13.06 16.58
CA GLU A 9 -3.60 -14.50 16.30
C GLU A 9 -4.73 -15.12 17.13
N ALA A 10 -4.93 -14.66 18.36
CA ALA A 10 -6.00 -15.12 19.25
C ALA A 10 -7.39 -14.73 18.73
N LEU A 11 -7.54 -13.48 18.25
CA LEU A 11 -8.79 -13.04 17.62
C LEU A 11 -9.04 -13.80 16.33
N GLU A 12 -8.01 -14.06 15.53
CA GLU A 12 -8.13 -14.87 14.32
C GLU A 12 -8.68 -16.28 14.62
N GLU A 13 -8.13 -16.98 15.60
CA GLU A 13 -8.61 -18.31 16.01
C GLU A 13 -10.07 -18.26 16.48
N GLU A 14 -10.43 -17.24 17.26
CA GLU A 14 -11.81 -17.02 17.71
C GLU A 14 -12.76 -16.82 16.53
N TYR A 15 -12.41 -15.95 15.57
CA TYR A 15 -13.24 -15.73 14.39
C TYR A 15 -13.40 -16.98 13.53
N VAL A 16 -12.33 -17.73 13.30
CA VAL A 16 -12.40 -19.01 12.56
C VAL A 16 -13.35 -19.97 13.28
N HIS A 17 -13.23 -20.09 14.61
CA HIS A 17 -14.10 -20.96 15.40
C HIS A 17 -15.58 -20.57 15.30
N VAL A 18 -15.89 -19.28 15.45
CA VAL A 18 -17.25 -18.77 15.38
C VAL A 18 -17.85 -18.93 13.97
N LEU A 19 -17.06 -18.74 12.92
CA LEU A 19 -17.50 -18.96 11.53
C LEU A 19 -17.84 -20.44 11.29
N LEU A 20 -17.06 -21.37 11.82
CA LEU A 20 -17.35 -22.80 11.73
C LEU A 20 -18.60 -23.19 12.53
N GLN A 21 -18.73 -22.72 13.78
CA GLN A 21 -19.91 -23.00 14.61
C GLN A 21 -21.21 -22.44 14.03
N SER A 22 -21.12 -21.31 13.33
CA SER A 22 -22.26 -20.69 12.64
C SER A 22 -22.60 -21.34 11.29
N ASN A 23 -21.90 -22.41 10.90
CA ASN A 23 -22.05 -23.08 9.60
C ASN A 23 -21.90 -22.10 8.42
N ALA A 24 -20.91 -21.20 8.49
CA ALA A 24 -20.60 -20.31 7.39
C ALA A 24 -20.29 -21.13 6.11
N ALA A 25 -20.81 -20.68 4.97
CA ALA A 25 -20.56 -21.33 3.68
C ALA A 25 -19.15 -21.08 3.13
N GLY A 26 -18.43 -20.09 3.67
CA GLY A 26 -17.07 -19.73 3.28
C GLY A 26 -16.58 -18.48 4.01
N ILE A 27 -15.30 -18.15 3.83
CA ILE A 27 -14.63 -16.99 4.43
C ILE A 27 -14.00 -16.12 3.34
N ILE A 28 -14.19 -14.80 3.44
CA ILE A 28 -13.43 -13.80 2.69
C ILE A 28 -12.59 -13.03 3.71
N THR A 29 -11.28 -12.96 3.51
CA THR A 29 -10.34 -12.37 4.49
C THR A 29 -9.31 -11.47 3.81
N THR A 30 -8.90 -10.40 4.48
CA THR A 30 -7.77 -9.54 4.07
C THR A 30 -6.45 -9.94 4.74
N HIS A 31 -6.45 -11.03 5.49
CA HIS A 31 -5.29 -11.60 6.17
C HIS A 31 -5.18 -13.07 5.82
N ASP A 32 -4.04 -13.50 5.27
CA ASP A 32 -3.84 -14.89 4.87
C ASP A 32 -3.47 -15.77 6.07
N PHE A 33 -4.46 -16.50 6.58
CA PHE A 33 -4.28 -17.54 7.60
C PHE A 33 -4.30 -18.96 7.02
N THR A 34 -4.39 -19.13 5.70
CA THR A 34 -4.65 -20.44 5.08
C THR A 34 -3.55 -21.46 5.38
N LYS A 35 -2.30 -21.00 5.57
CA LYS A 35 -1.18 -21.86 6.01
C LYS A 35 -1.36 -22.43 7.41
N ARG A 36 -1.98 -21.68 8.32
CA ARG A 36 -2.27 -22.10 9.70
C ARG A 36 -3.43 -23.10 9.77
N TYR A 37 -4.35 -23.03 8.81
CA TYR A 37 -5.55 -23.87 8.74
C TYR A 37 -5.65 -24.63 7.41
N PRO A 38 -4.67 -25.49 7.06
CA PRO A 38 -4.61 -26.14 5.75
C PRO A 38 -5.73 -27.16 5.49
N THR A 39 -6.40 -27.61 6.56
CA THR A 39 -7.48 -28.61 6.51
C THR A 39 -8.86 -28.00 6.79
N LEU A 40 -8.99 -26.67 6.71
CA LEU A 40 -10.26 -26.00 6.93
C LEU A 40 -11.29 -26.47 5.90
N ALA A 41 -12.42 -26.99 6.38
CA ALA A 41 -13.41 -27.65 5.53
C ALA A 41 -14.26 -26.66 4.70
N ILE A 42 -14.22 -25.36 5.03
CA ILE A 42 -14.97 -24.32 4.33
C ILE A 42 -14.04 -23.55 3.39
N PRO A 43 -14.52 -23.12 2.20
CA PRO A 43 -13.70 -22.39 1.24
C PRO A 43 -13.28 -21.03 1.80
N VAL A 44 -12.02 -20.67 1.56
CA VAL A 44 -11.43 -19.39 1.95
C VAL A 44 -10.93 -18.68 0.69
N VAL A 45 -11.27 -17.40 0.56
CA VAL A 45 -10.70 -16.50 -0.46
C VAL A 45 -10.01 -15.35 0.27
N VAL A 46 -8.71 -15.18 0.00
CA VAL A 46 -7.95 -14.05 0.52
C VAL A 46 -8.04 -12.90 -0.48
N VAL A 47 -8.19 -11.67 0.00
CA VAL A 47 -8.29 -10.47 -0.83
C VAL A 47 -7.29 -9.43 -0.40
N ASP A 48 -6.81 -8.63 -1.36
CA ASP A 48 -5.87 -7.50 -1.18
C ASP A 48 -4.44 -7.91 -0.75
N ARG A 49 -4.27 -8.59 0.39
CA ARG A 49 -2.98 -9.05 0.93
C ARG A 49 -2.83 -10.56 0.77
N VAL A 50 -2.44 -10.96 -0.42
CA VAL A 50 -2.35 -12.36 -0.83
C VAL A 50 -0.88 -12.79 -0.83
N ASP A 51 -0.57 -13.86 -0.11
CA ASP A 51 0.77 -14.44 -0.09
C ASP A 51 0.99 -15.33 -1.33
N GLN A 52 2.25 -15.56 -1.70
CA GLN A 52 2.58 -16.41 -2.87
C GLN A 52 2.04 -17.85 -2.78
N GLU A 53 1.81 -18.34 -1.57
CA GLU A 53 1.31 -19.68 -1.31
C GLU A 53 -0.22 -19.75 -1.16
N THR A 54 -0.93 -18.61 -1.21
CA THR A 54 -2.39 -18.58 -1.13
C THR A 54 -2.99 -19.32 -2.33
N GLN A 55 -3.85 -20.31 -2.08
CA GLN A 55 -4.50 -21.07 -3.15
C GLN A 55 -5.54 -20.25 -3.94
N TYR A 56 -6.37 -19.47 -3.24
CA TYR A 56 -7.42 -18.64 -3.84
C TYR A 56 -7.28 -17.20 -3.34
N GLY A 57 -6.71 -16.35 -4.18
CA GLY A 57 -6.47 -14.94 -3.89
C GLY A 57 -7.09 -14.01 -4.94
N VAL A 58 -7.59 -12.86 -4.51
CA VAL A 58 -7.99 -11.75 -5.39
C VAL A 58 -7.29 -10.47 -4.95
N PHE A 59 -6.37 -9.98 -5.75
CA PHE A 59 -5.55 -8.82 -5.44
C PHE A 59 -5.25 -8.00 -6.69
N SER A 60 -4.82 -6.76 -6.49
CA SER A 60 -4.48 -5.85 -7.58
C SER A 60 -3.06 -6.10 -8.09
N ASP A 61 -2.83 -5.84 -9.38
CA ASP A 61 -1.46 -5.79 -9.93
C ASP A 61 -0.79 -4.46 -9.52
N ASN A 62 -0.08 -4.50 -8.39
CA ASN A 62 0.59 -3.33 -7.84
C ASN A 62 1.72 -2.81 -8.73
N ARG A 63 2.43 -3.69 -9.45
CA ARG A 63 3.47 -3.27 -10.39
C ARG A 63 2.88 -2.52 -11.57
N ALA A 64 1.80 -3.04 -12.16
CA ALA A 64 1.10 -2.35 -13.24
C ALA A 64 0.54 -1.01 -12.76
N GLY A 65 0.01 -0.94 -11.54
CA GLY A 65 -0.48 0.30 -10.92
C GLY A 65 0.62 1.35 -10.74
N GLY A 66 1.78 0.96 -10.20
CA GLY A 66 2.94 1.86 -10.05
C GLY A 66 3.47 2.35 -11.39
N LEU A 67 3.62 1.45 -12.36
CA LEU A 67 4.02 1.81 -13.72
C LEU A 67 3.06 2.84 -14.35
N LEU A 68 1.75 2.62 -14.20
CA LEU A 68 0.73 3.52 -14.74
C LEU A 68 0.79 4.91 -14.10
N ALA A 69 1.00 4.99 -12.78
CA ALA A 69 1.15 6.26 -12.07
C ALA A 69 2.35 7.06 -12.61
N ALA A 70 3.51 6.40 -12.72
CA ALA A 70 4.72 7.03 -13.24
C ALA A 70 4.61 7.44 -14.72
N GLN A 71 3.98 6.61 -15.55
CA GLN A 71 3.68 6.95 -16.95
C GLN A 71 2.80 8.18 -17.04
N THR A 72 1.76 8.26 -16.22
CA THR A 72 0.80 9.37 -16.22
C THR A 72 1.50 10.68 -15.84
N VAL A 73 2.29 10.68 -14.77
CA VAL A 73 3.06 11.86 -14.32
C VAL A 73 4.05 12.32 -15.39
N TRP A 74 4.80 11.40 -15.98
CA TRP A 74 5.75 11.75 -17.04
C TRP A 74 5.05 12.28 -18.31
N GLN A 75 3.98 11.64 -18.75
CA GLN A 75 3.20 12.07 -19.92
C GLN A 75 2.52 13.43 -19.71
N ALA A 76 2.18 13.78 -18.46
CA ALA A 76 1.66 15.09 -18.11
C ALA A 76 2.73 16.21 -18.22
N GLY A 77 3.99 15.86 -18.42
CA GLY A 77 5.08 16.81 -18.66
C GLY A 77 5.94 17.14 -17.43
N ALA A 78 5.82 16.36 -16.35
CA ALA A 78 6.60 16.53 -15.12
C ALA A 78 8.11 16.55 -15.39
N LYS A 79 8.81 17.45 -14.71
CA LYS A 79 10.26 17.67 -14.81
C LYS A 79 11.00 17.29 -13.55
N GLU A 80 10.38 17.49 -12.38
CA GLU A 80 10.99 17.22 -11.09
C GLU A 80 10.00 16.47 -10.18
N VAL A 81 10.17 15.15 -10.11
CA VAL A 81 9.23 14.26 -9.43
C VAL A 81 9.78 13.84 -8.07
N LEU A 82 9.01 14.06 -7.02
CA LEU A 82 9.24 13.45 -5.71
C LEU A 82 8.47 12.12 -5.61
N LEU A 83 9.18 11.03 -5.43
CA LEU A 83 8.62 9.71 -5.18
C LEU A 83 8.75 9.37 -3.71
N ILE A 84 7.63 9.17 -3.02
CA ILE A 84 7.63 8.83 -1.60
C ILE A 84 7.57 7.30 -1.47
N ARG A 85 8.54 6.72 -0.78
CA ARG A 85 8.61 5.29 -0.47
C ARG A 85 8.05 5.04 0.92
N GLY A 86 7.12 4.09 1.05
CA GLY A 86 6.77 3.52 2.33
C GLY A 86 5.31 3.65 2.75
N PRO A 87 5.01 3.35 4.03
CA PRO A 87 5.90 2.65 4.97
C PRO A 87 6.28 1.22 4.54
N LEU A 88 7.40 0.73 5.06
CA LEU A 88 8.05 -0.56 4.73
C LEU A 88 7.55 -1.72 5.59
N ASP A 89 6.36 -1.61 6.19
CA ASP A 89 5.78 -2.51 7.18
C ASP A 89 5.25 -3.82 6.57
N ASN A 90 6.16 -4.60 5.95
CA ASN A 90 5.92 -5.91 5.33
C ASN A 90 4.89 -5.93 4.18
N ALA A 91 4.39 -4.76 3.74
CA ALA A 91 3.47 -4.67 2.62
C ALA A 91 4.22 -4.76 1.27
N GLU A 92 4.46 -5.97 0.77
CA GLU A 92 5.06 -6.20 -0.57
C GLU A 92 4.39 -5.35 -1.65
N ASN A 93 3.05 -5.22 -1.58
CA ASN A 93 2.23 -4.43 -2.47
C ASN A 93 2.67 -2.96 -2.63
N ILE A 94 3.06 -2.28 -1.54
CA ILE A 94 3.48 -0.87 -1.57
C ILE A 94 4.83 -0.74 -2.25
N ASN A 95 5.74 -1.66 -1.93
CA ASN A 95 7.07 -1.71 -2.53
C ASN A 95 6.98 -2.00 -4.03
N GLU A 96 6.07 -2.89 -4.46
CA GLU A 96 5.87 -3.15 -5.89
C GLU A 96 5.44 -1.90 -6.68
N ARG A 97 4.55 -1.06 -6.10
CA ARG A 97 4.16 0.21 -6.71
C ARG A 97 5.34 1.18 -6.81
N PHE A 98 6.12 1.29 -5.73
CA PHE A 98 7.30 2.14 -5.69
C PHE A 98 8.34 1.70 -6.72
N GLU A 99 8.73 0.42 -6.72
CA GLU A 99 9.77 -0.12 -7.60
C GLU A 99 9.39 0.00 -9.08
N ALA A 100 8.12 -0.24 -9.42
CA ALA A 100 7.64 -0.05 -10.79
C ALA A 100 7.67 1.41 -11.21
N SER A 101 7.28 2.34 -10.32
CA SER A 101 7.33 3.78 -10.58
C SER A 101 8.76 4.27 -10.77
N PHE A 102 9.64 3.91 -9.83
CA PHE A 102 11.06 4.26 -9.83
C PHE A 102 11.77 3.74 -11.08
N SER A 103 11.59 2.45 -11.40
CA SER A 103 12.22 1.79 -12.55
C SER A 103 11.80 2.39 -13.89
N TYR A 104 10.57 2.90 -13.99
CA TYR A 104 10.10 3.60 -15.18
C TYR A 104 10.70 4.99 -15.29
N LEU A 105 10.61 5.81 -14.24
CA LEU A 105 11.08 7.20 -14.24
C LEU A 105 12.60 7.31 -14.41
N GLN A 106 13.37 6.36 -13.88
CA GLN A 106 14.83 6.32 -14.05
C GLN A 106 15.27 6.25 -15.53
N LYS A 107 14.39 5.76 -16.41
CA LYS A 107 14.66 5.66 -17.86
C LYS A 107 14.19 6.88 -18.65
N GLN A 108 13.60 7.86 -17.98
CA GLN A 108 13.05 9.07 -18.60
C GLN A 108 13.96 10.29 -18.34
N ASP A 109 13.76 11.32 -19.14
CA ASP A 109 14.39 12.63 -18.94
C ASP A 109 13.60 13.44 -17.89
N VAL A 110 13.74 13.04 -16.62
CA VAL A 110 13.10 13.64 -15.45
C VAL A 110 14.08 13.62 -14.26
N THR A 111 14.13 14.71 -13.49
CA THR A 111 14.84 14.72 -12.22
C THR A 111 13.96 14.06 -11.17
N MET A 112 14.51 13.09 -10.43
CA MET A 112 13.75 12.33 -9.45
C MET A 112 14.39 12.43 -8.07
N TYR A 113 13.56 12.66 -7.06
CA TYR A 113 13.91 12.60 -5.65
C TYR A 113 13.15 11.47 -4.98
N VAL A 114 13.78 10.81 -4.02
CA VAL A 114 13.14 9.74 -3.23
C VAL A 114 13.22 10.09 -1.76
N CYS A 115 12.08 10.05 -1.09
CA CYS A 115 11.97 10.23 0.36
C CYS A 115 11.27 9.03 0.98
N ASP A 116 11.70 8.66 2.18
CA ASP A 116 11.08 7.59 2.95
C ASP A 116 9.99 8.16 3.87
N SER A 117 8.87 7.45 3.97
CA SER A 117 7.86 7.65 5.00
C SER A 117 7.84 6.48 5.96
N GLN A 118 7.67 6.78 7.25
CA GLN A 118 7.86 5.79 8.32
C GLN A 118 6.58 5.06 8.73
N ASN A 119 5.41 5.66 8.55
CA ASN A 119 4.14 5.10 9.00
C ASN A 119 2.95 5.73 8.24
N PHE A 120 1.73 5.35 8.61
CA PHE A 120 0.49 5.92 8.06
C PHE A 120 -0.13 7.00 8.97
N ASP A 121 0.60 7.49 9.98
CA ASP A 121 0.11 8.52 10.90
C ASP A 121 0.16 9.89 10.22
N PHE A 122 -0.99 10.57 10.17
CA PHE A 122 -1.14 11.81 9.41
C PHE A 122 -0.22 12.93 9.91
N GLU A 123 -0.12 13.13 11.22
CA GLU A 123 0.72 14.18 11.81
C GLU A 123 2.20 13.92 11.53
N SER A 124 2.63 12.66 11.64
CA SER A 124 3.98 12.22 11.27
C SER A 124 4.28 12.51 9.80
N ILE A 125 3.37 12.14 8.89
CA ILE A 125 3.54 12.39 7.45
C ILE A 125 3.54 13.89 7.14
N GLN A 126 2.77 14.72 7.85
CA GLN A 126 2.81 16.17 7.66
C GLN A 126 4.18 16.76 8.00
N LEU A 127 4.85 16.28 9.06
CA LEU A 127 6.20 16.70 9.39
C LEU A 127 7.20 16.30 8.30
N GLU A 128 7.08 15.08 7.77
CA GLU A 128 7.88 14.60 6.63
C GLU A 128 7.62 15.47 5.38
N ALA A 129 6.36 15.76 5.06
CA ALA A 129 5.97 16.61 3.94
C ALA A 129 6.56 18.01 4.06
N SER A 130 6.45 18.64 5.24
CA SER A 130 7.00 19.99 5.48
C SER A 130 8.51 20.03 5.28
N TYR A 131 9.22 18.99 5.73
CA TYR A 131 10.66 18.88 5.52
C TYR A 131 11.00 18.66 4.05
N ASN A 132 10.37 17.68 3.39
CA ASN A 132 10.65 17.30 2.02
C ASN A 132 10.36 18.45 1.03
N LEU A 133 9.26 19.18 1.21
CA LEU A 133 8.92 20.35 0.38
C LEU A 133 9.92 21.51 0.53
N LYS A 134 10.55 21.66 1.69
CA LYS A 134 11.63 22.65 1.90
C LYS A 134 12.95 22.21 1.27
N CYS A 135 13.25 20.91 1.31
CA CYS A 135 14.45 20.35 0.71
C CYS A 135 14.40 20.34 -0.82
N TYR A 136 13.21 20.14 -1.40
CA TYR A 136 13.00 20.04 -2.83
C TYR A 136 11.95 21.06 -3.31
N PRO A 137 12.25 22.37 -3.26
CA PRO A 137 11.27 23.42 -3.55
C PRO A 137 10.89 23.53 -5.04
N THR A 138 11.61 22.85 -5.92
CA THR A 138 11.44 22.87 -7.37
C THR A 138 10.58 21.74 -7.91
N ILE A 139 10.17 20.79 -7.05
CA ILE A 139 9.34 19.65 -7.48
C ILE A 139 8.02 20.14 -8.07
N ASP A 140 7.62 19.54 -9.18
CA ASP A 140 6.38 19.86 -9.89
C ASP A 140 5.38 18.70 -9.86
N SER A 141 5.76 17.55 -9.31
CA SER A 141 4.92 16.36 -9.19
C SER A 141 5.33 15.50 -8.01
N ILE A 142 4.36 14.90 -7.34
CA ILE A 142 4.57 13.98 -6.21
C ILE A 142 3.81 12.68 -6.48
N ILE A 143 4.49 11.55 -6.37
CA ILE A 143 3.87 10.23 -6.34
C ILE A 143 3.90 9.73 -4.90
N ALA A 144 2.73 9.72 -4.27
CA ALA A 144 2.55 9.28 -2.89
C ALA A 144 2.15 7.79 -2.83
N PRO A 145 2.53 7.06 -1.77
CA PRO A 145 2.30 5.61 -1.66
C PRO A 145 0.86 5.24 -1.26
N SER A 146 0.10 6.20 -0.71
CA SER A 146 -1.30 6.06 -0.31
C SER A 146 -2.01 7.42 -0.20
N ASP A 147 -3.34 7.39 -0.11
CA ASP A 147 -4.17 8.59 -0.05
C ASP A 147 -3.91 9.46 1.19
N ILE A 148 -3.60 8.85 2.34
CA ILE A 148 -3.28 9.62 3.55
C ILE A 148 -2.01 10.45 3.37
N HIS A 149 -1.02 9.93 2.63
CA HIS A 149 0.17 10.68 2.29
C HIS A 149 -0.13 11.79 1.29
N ALA A 150 -0.91 11.48 0.25
CA ALA A 150 -1.31 12.47 -0.74
C ALA A 150 -2.03 13.65 -0.08
N ILE A 151 -2.98 13.39 0.83
CA ILE A 151 -3.72 14.42 1.55
C ILE A 151 -2.79 15.21 2.48
N ALA A 152 -1.85 14.57 3.18
CA ALA A 152 -0.90 15.27 4.04
C ALA A 152 -0.02 16.26 3.26
N TYR A 153 0.48 15.84 2.08
CA TYR A 153 1.26 16.72 1.20
C TYR A 153 0.41 17.86 0.61
N ILE A 154 -0.83 17.57 0.19
CA ILE A 154 -1.76 18.61 -0.28
C ILE A 154 -2.04 19.63 0.83
N HIS A 155 -2.27 19.16 2.06
CA HIS A 155 -2.50 20.03 3.21
C HIS A 155 -1.29 20.94 3.45
N GLU A 156 -0.08 20.40 3.45
CA GLU A 156 1.14 21.19 3.66
C GLU A 156 1.36 22.22 2.56
N LEU A 157 1.12 21.86 1.29
CA LEU A 157 1.21 22.79 0.16
C LEU A 157 0.21 23.95 0.25
N HIS A 158 -0.96 23.75 0.86
CA HIS A 158 -1.97 24.80 1.07
C HIS A 158 -1.79 25.59 2.38
N SER A 159 -0.93 25.12 3.28
CA SER A 159 -0.68 25.76 4.58
C SER A 159 0.49 26.75 4.56
N GLN A 160 1.23 26.81 3.44
CA GLN A 160 2.32 27.76 3.19
C GLN A 160 1.80 29.08 2.60
#